data_AF-A0A536WD78-F1
#
_entry.id   AF-A0A536WD78-F1
#
_cell.length_a   1.000
_cell.length_b   1.000
_cell.length_c   1.000
_cell.angle_alpha   90.00
_cell.angle_beta   90.00
_cell.angle_gamma   90.00
#
_symmetry.space_group_name_H-M   'P 1'
#
loop_
_entity.id
_entity.type
_entity.pdbx_description
1 polymer ?
#
loop_
_entity_poly.entity_id
_entity_poly.type
_entity_poly.pdbx_seq_one_letter_code
_entity_poly.pdbx_strand_id
1 'polypeptide(L)'
;MRFTVATYNIHKGFSPTRRMVIHELKDRLHGLSADILFLQEVQGVHRRHARRYRDWPGKSQHEFIADTVWHEVAYGRNAVYHQGHHGNAVLSRFPIVAQSNQDISAHAFESRGMLHCVLQLKRGLPPLHCVNIHLGLFERGRRWQVHALCERIREVVPMHAPLIIAGDLNDWRRKADRTIQKELGVVEVFQEARGRPARTFPAVMPVFRLDRIYSRALSVVATDVHYAYPLARLSDHAALAATFELERAARASPR
;
A
#
# COMPACT_ATOMS: atom_id res chain seq x y z
N MET A 1 3.77 -9.73 18.96
CA MET A 1 2.38 -9.50 18.48
C MET A 1 2.39 -9.76 16.99
N ARG A 2 1.49 -10.63 16.53
CA ARG A 2 1.37 -10.97 15.12
C ARG A 2 0.26 -10.15 14.46
N PHE A 3 0.51 -9.70 13.24
CA PHE A 3 -0.47 -9.00 12.41
C PHE A 3 -0.15 -9.20 10.93
N THR A 4 -1.16 -9.09 10.08
CA THR A 4 -1.01 -9.24 8.63
C THR A 4 -1.26 -7.92 7.92
N VAL A 5 -0.43 -7.61 6.93
CA VAL A 5 -0.67 -6.49 6.01
C VAL A 5 -0.89 -7.01 4.60
N ALA A 6 -1.62 -6.26 3.80
CA ALA A 6 -1.71 -6.50 2.37
C ALA A 6 -1.61 -5.19 1.58
N THR A 7 -1.06 -5.26 0.37
CA THR A 7 -1.07 -4.15 -0.59
C THR A 7 -1.71 -4.54 -1.90
N TYR A 8 -2.53 -3.65 -2.46
CA TYR A 8 -3.23 -3.90 -3.71
C TYR A 8 -3.54 -2.62 -4.50
N ASN A 9 -3.03 -2.53 -5.73
CA ASN A 9 -3.53 -1.58 -6.71
C ASN A 9 -4.88 -2.08 -7.24
N ILE A 10 -5.95 -1.36 -6.91
CA ILE A 10 -7.32 -1.79 -7.19
C ILE A 10 -7.86 -1.29 -8.54
N HIS A 11 -7.02 -0.64 -9.34
CA HIS A 11 -7.37 -0.16 -10.69
C HIS A 11 -8.72 0.58 -10.72
N LYS A 12 -8.95 1.47 -9.74
CA LYS A 12 -10.18 2.26 -9.57
C LYS A 12 -11.46 1.44 -9.39
N GLY A 13 -11.36 0.18 -8.99
CA GLY A 13 -12.49 -0.75 -8.88
C GLY A 13 -12.93 -1.34 -10.22
N PHE A 14 -12.01 -1.43 -11.19
CA PHE A 14 -12.25 -1.99 -12.51
C PHE A 14 -11.30 -3.13 -12.81
N SER A 15 -11.82 -4.17 -13.46
CA SER A 15 -11.01 -5.25 -14.02
C SER A 15 -10.13 -4.74 -15.19
N PRO A 16 -9.13 -5.53 -15.62
CA PRO A 16 -8.31 -5.19 -16.80
C PRO A 16 -9.13 -4.95 -18.09
N THR A 17 -10.30 -5.58 -18.20
CA THR A 17 -11.23 -5.41 -19.33
C THR A 17 -12.22 -4.25 -19.13
N ARG A 18 -12.01 -3.42 -18.09
CA ARG A 18 -12.84 -2.25 -17.72
C ARG A 18 -14.27 -2.56 -17.30
N ARG A 19 -14.58 -3.81 -16.93
CA ARG A 19 -15.79 -4.14 -16.17
C ARG A 19 -15.65 -3.60 -14.74
N MET A 20 -16.67 -2.93 -14.20
CA MET A 20 -16.71 -2.52 -12.79
C MET A 20 -16.76 -3.78 -11.91
N VAL A 21 -15.88 -3.85 -10.92
CA VAL A 21 -15.72 -5.02 -10.03
C VAL A 21 -15.56 -4.65 -8.56
N ILE A 22 -15.95 -3.43 -8.17
CA ILE A 22 -15.73 -2.89 -6.83
C ILE A 22 -16.40 -3.73 -5.71
N HIS A 23 -17.53 -4.38 -6.01
CA HIS A 23 -18.22 -5.27 -5.08
C HIS A 23 -17.46 -6.58 -4.89
N GLU A 24 -17.11 -7.26 -6.00
CA GLU A 24 -16.32 -8.49 -5.91
C GLU A 24 -14.93 -8.24 -5.31
N LEU A 25 -14.37 -7.05 -5.56
CA LEU A 25 -13.12 -6.60 -4.95
C LEU A 25 -13.24 -6.44 -3.43
N LYS A 26 -14.32 -5.83 -2.94
CA LYS A 26 -14.58 -5.70 -1.50
C LYS A 26 -14.62 -7.09 -0.84
N ASP A 27 -15.42 -8.00 -1.39
CA ASP A 27 -15.55 -9.36 -0.85
C ASP A 27 -14.21 -10.09 -0.83
N ARG A 28 -13.42 -9.95 -1.90
CA ARG A 28 -12.08 -10.54 -1.97
C ARG A 28 -11.13 -9.95 -0.94
N LEU A 29 -11.14 -8.63 -0.77
CA LEU A 29 -10.29 -7.94 0.21
C LEU A 29 -10.64 -8.35 1.64
N HIS A 30 -11.94 -8.51 1.95
CA HIS A 30 -12.39 -9.04 3.24
C HIS A 30 -11.85 -10.47 3.47
N GLY A 31 -11.83 -11.29 2.42
CA GLY A 31 -11.25 -12.63 2.46
C GLY A 31 -9.73 -12.70 2.66
N LEU A 32 -8.98 -11.62 2.38
CA LEU A 32 -7.52 -11.58 2.66
C LEU A 32 -7.20 -11.59 4.14
N SER A 33 -8.17 -11.23 5.00
CA SER A 33 -8.02 -11.17 6.45
C SER A 33 -6.83 -10.30 6.93
N ALA A 34 -6.41 -9.32 6.13
CA ALA A 34 -5.35 -8.38 6.50
C ALA A 34 -5.82 -7.43 7.61
N ASP A 35 -4.97 -7.17 8.60
CA ASP A 35 -5.24 -6.18 9.65
C ASP A 35 -4.97 -4.75 9.19
N ILE A 36 -4.06 -4.59 8.23
CA ILE A 36 -3.70 -3.30 7.61
C ILE A 36 -3.67 -3.47 6.10
N LEU A 37 -4.44 -2.65 5.38
CA LEU A 37 -4.58 -2.74 3.94
C LEU A 37 -4.09 -1.45 3.25
N PHE A 38 -3.12 -1.58 2.35
CA PHE A 38 -2.55 -0.51 1.55
C PHE A 38 -3.16 -0.55 0.15
N LEU A 39 -3.98 0.43 -0.20
CA LEU A 39 -4.67 0.48 -1.50
C LEU A 39 -4.15 1.61 -2.38
N GLN A 40 -3.95 1.33 -3.65
CA GLN A 40 -3.59 2.32 -4.67
C GLN A 40 -4.70 2.46 -5.70
N GLU A 41 -4.76 3.61 -6.36
CA GLU A 41 -5.81 3.96 -7.34
C GLU A 41 -7.24 3.99 -6.77
N VAL A 42 -7.37 4.34 -5.50
CA VAL A 42 -8.67 4.44 -4.83
C VAL A 42 -9.40 5.69 -5.26
N GLN A 43 -10.61 5.54 -5.80
CA GLN A 43 -11.49 6.67 -6.12
C GLN A 43 -12.28 7.11 -4.89
N GLY A 44 -12.04 8.34 -4.44
CA GLY A 44 -12.85 8.94 -3.37
C GLY A 44 -14.18 9.46 -3.91
N VAL A 45 -14.13 10.23 -5.00
CA VAL A 45 -15.32 10.73 -5.71
C VAL A 45 -15.12 10.56 -7.21
N HIS A 46 -16.16 10.12 -7.93
CA HIS A 46 -16.17 10.14 -9.40
C HIS A 46 -17.59 10.32 -9.96
N ARG A 47 -18.01 11.58 -10.13
CA ARG A 47 -19.40 11.96 -10.47
C ARG A 47 -19.91 11.35 -11.78
N ARG A 48 -19.05 11.22 -12.79
CA ARG A 48 -19.41 10.59 -14.08
C ARG A 48 -19.65 9.09 -13.94
N HIS A 49 -18.94 8.41 -13.03
CA HIS A 49 -19.13 6.97 -12.82
C HIS A 49 -20.38 6.72 -12.00
N ALA A 50 -20.62 7.52 -10.96
CA ALA A 50 -21.86 7.49 -10.19
C ALA A 50 -23.12 7.67 -11.05
N ARG A 51 -23.06 8.48 -12.12
CA ARG A 51 -24.16 8.60 -13.09
C ARG A 51 -24.24 7.46 -14.11
N ARG A 52 -23.12 6.78 -14.40
CA ARG A 52 -23.00 5.78 -15.48
C ARG A 52 -23.32 4.38 -14.99
N TYR A 53 -22.87 4.01 -13.79
CA TYR A 53 -23.01 2.66 -13.25
C TYR A 53 -24.08 2.66 -12.17
N ARG A 54 -25.12 1.85 -12.38
CA ARG A 54 -26.25 1.72 -11.44
C ARG A 54 -25.78 1.33 -10.04
N ASP A 55 -24.86 0.37 -9.97
CA ASP A 55 -24.39 -0.20 -8.72
C ASP A 55 -23.07 0.46 -8.26
N TRP A 56 -22.85 1.74 -8.61
CA TRP A 56 -21.71 2.50 -8.10
C TRP A 56 -21.86 2.73 -6.58
N PRO A 57 -20.82 2.54 -5.75
CA PRO A 57 -20.92 2.76 -4.31
C PRO A 57 -21.36 4.19 -3.97
N GLY A 58 -22.32 4.31 -3.04
CA GLY A 58 -22.78 5.61 -2.52
C GLY A 58 -21.76 6.30 -1.62
N LYS A 59 -20.84 5.53 -1.02
CA LYS A 59 -19.68 6.02 -0.25
C LYS A 59 -18.44 6.10 -1.12
N SER A 60 -17.40 6.77 -0.63
CA SER A 60 -16.07 6.68 -1.24
C SER A 60 -15.56 5.23 -1.28
N GLN A 61 -14.69 4.86 -2.24
CA GLN A 61 -14.26 3.47 -2.35
C GLN A 61 -13.55 2.95 -1.09
N HIS A 62 -12.73 3.80 -0.43
CA HIS A 62 -12.05 3.39 0.80
C HIS A 62 -13.03 3.13 1.95
N GLU A 63 -14.05 3.96 2.14
CA GLU A 63 -15.08 3.72 3.16
C GLU A 63 -15.99 2.54 2.81
N PHE A 64 -16.32 2.37 1.52
CA PHE A 64 -17.12 1.26 1.04
C PHE A 64 -16.42 -0.09 1.23
N ILE A 65 -15.11 -0.14 0.97
CA ILE A 65 -14.27 -1.33 1.18
C ILE A 65 -14.03 -1.57 2.67
N ALA A 66 -13.76 -0.51 3.45
CA ALA A 66 -13.50 -0.59 4.89
C ALA A 66 -14.65 -1.29 5.63
N ASP A 67 -15.86 -0.81 5.37
CA ASP A 67 -17.12 -1.33 5.90
C ASP A 67 -17.02 -1.69 7.40
N THR A 68 -17.30 -2.94 7.77
CA THR A 68 -17.22 -3.43 9.15
C THR A 68 -15.89 -4.10 9.48
N VAL A 69 -14.97 -4.24 8.52
CA VAL A 69 -13.74 -5.03 8.68
C VAL A 69 -12.56 -4.17 9.13
N TRP A 70 -12.49 -2.93 8.67
CA TRP A 70 -11.48 -1.95 9.08
C TRP A 70 -12.16 -0.70 9.60
N HIS A 71 -11.88 -0.34 10.85
CA HIS A 71 -12.56 0.77 11.55
C HIS A 71 -11.81 2.10 11.40
N GLU A 72 -10.58 2.05 10.92
CA GLU A 72 -9.70 3.21 10.78
C GLU A 72 -9.32 3.40 9.32
N VAL A 73 -9.55 4.59 8.79
CA VAL A 73 -9.39 4.88 7.36
C VAL A 73 -8.62 6.16 7.16
N ALA A 74 -7.48 6.06 6.47
CA ALA A 74 -6.68 7.19 6.00
C ALA A 74 -6.73 7.25 4.48
N TYR A 75 -7.01 8.44 3.93
CA TYR A 75 -7.07 8.65 2.48
C TYR A 75 -6.19 9.83 2.04
N GLY A 76 -5.17 9.51 1.25
CA GLY A 76 -4.30 10.47 0.59
C GLY A 76 -4.85 10.82 -0.79
N ARG A 77 -5.41 12.03 -0.92
CA ARG A 77 -5.90 12.54 -2.21
C ARG A 77 -4.72 13.02 -3.06
N ASN A 78 -4.41 12.29 -4.13
CA ASN A 78 -3.21 12.56 -4.94
C ASN A 78 -3.55 13.28 -6.25
N ALA A 79 -4.57 12.82 -6.98
CA ALA A 79 -4.97 13.38 -8.26
C ALA A 79 -6.37 13.99 -8.14
N VAL A 80 -6.50 15.30 -8.41
CA VAL A 80 -7.77 16.04 -8.38
C VAL A 80 -8.10 16.53 -9.78
N TYR A 81 -9.33 16.29 -10.22
CA TYR A 81 -9.83 16.69 -11.54
C TYR A 81 -11.31 17.10 -11.41
N HIS A 82 -11.84 17.80 -12.41
CA HIS A 82 -13.19 18.40 -12.34
C HIS A 82 -14.29 17.42 -11.89
N GLN A 83 -14.22 16.14 -12.28
CA GLN A 83 -15.25 15.15 -12.01
C GLN A 83 -14.97 14.26 -10.79
N GLY A 84 -13.86 14.46 -10.07
CA GLY A 84 -13.49 13.57 -8.98
C GLY A 84 -12.03 13.64 -8.53
N HIS A 85 -11.66 12.64 -7.73
CA HIS A 85 -10.28 12.47 -7.30
C HIS A 85 -9.94 11.01 -7.02
N HIS A 86 -8.66 10.68 -7.12
CA HIS A 86 -8.14 9.38 -6.72
C HIS A 86 -6.80 9.51 -5.99
N GLY A 87 -6.40 8.44 -5.30
CA GLY A 87 -5.15 8.41 -4.57
C GLY A 87 -4.92 7.11 -3.81
N ASN A 88 -4.23 7.20 -2.69
CA ASN A 88 -3.86 6.06 -1.86
C ASN A 88 -4.75 5.99 -0.62
N ALA A 89 -5.00 4.79 -0.11
CA ALA A 89 -5.69 4.61 1.16
C ALA A 89 -4.98 3.60 2.05
N VAL A 90 -5.03 3.81 3.37
CA VAL A 90 -4.66 2.81 4.37
C VAL A 90 -5.91 2.52 5.19
N LEU A 91 -6.33 1.26 5.22
CA LEU A 91 -7.41 0.78 6.07
C LEU A 91 -6.80 -0.04 7.21
N SER A 92 -7.25 0.14 8.44
CA SER A 92 -6.70 -0.56 9.59
C SER A 92 -7.75 -1.03 10.58
N ARG A 93 -7.46 -2.18 11.21
CA ARG A 93 -8.12 -2.65 12.43
C ARG A 93 -7.55 -2.00 13.69
N PHE A 94 -6.40 -1.35 13.59
CA PHE A 94 -5.71 -0.68 14.69
C PHE A 94 -5.85 0.84 14.60
N PRO A 95 -5.94 1.56 15.73
CA PRO A 95 -6.04 3.01 15.75
C PRO A 95 -4.94 3.70 14.93
N ILE A 96 -5.34 4.59 14.01
CA ILE A 96 -4.42 5.49 13.32
C ILE A 96 -4.27 6.75 14.18
N VAL A 97 -3.14 6.86 14.88
CA VAL A 97 -2.88 7.96 15.83
C VAL A 97 -2.30 9.20 15.18
N ALA A 98 -1.75 9.07 13.97
CA ALA A 98 -1.36 10.20 13.14
C ALA A 98 -1.39 9.79 11.66
N GLN A 99 -1.66 10.75 10.79
CA GLN A 99 -1.55 10.58 9.34
C GLN A 99 -1.05 11.85 8.65
N SER A 100 -0.33 11.68 7.55
CA SER A 100 0.02 12.77 6.64
C SER A 100 0.13 12.24 5.22
N ASN A 101 -0.25 13.05 4.24
CA ASN A 101 -0.06 12.74 2.82
C ASN A 101 0.87 13.79 2.22
N GLN A 102 1.99 13.37 1.67
CA GLN A 102 2.93 14.26 1.00
C GLN A 102 2.84 14.08 -0.51
N ASP A 103 2.78 15.20 -1.24
CA ASP A 103 2.96 15.21 -2.68
C ASP A 103 4.41 14.87 -3.04
N ILE A 104 4.57 13.80 -3.82
CA ILE A 104 5.82 13.33 -4.39
C ILE A 104 5.70 13.29 -5.92
N SER A 105 5.02 14.25 -6.53
CA SER A 105 4.93 14.34 -7.99
C SER A 105 6.24 14.90 -8.57
N ALA A 106 6.81 14.23 -9.59
CA ALA A 106 8.06 14.69 -10.20
C ALA A 106 7.85 15.83 -11.21
N HIS A 107 6.62 16.03 -11.69
CA HIS A 107 6.22 17.08 -12.63
C HIS A 107 4.70 17.29 -12.63
N ALA A 108 4.23 18.41 -13.18
CA ALA A 108 2.81 18.82 -13.16
C ALA A 108 1.82 17.83 -13.81
N PHE A 109 2.26 16.98 -14.75
CA PHE A 109 1.42 15.96 -15.41
C PHE A 109 1.37 14.63 -14.65
N GLU A 110 1.93 14.59 -13.45
CA GLU A 110 1.91 13.43 -12.58
C GLU A 110 1.29 13.83 -11.24
N SER A 111 0.59 12.88 -10.61
CA SER A 111 -0.09 13.10 -9.34
C SER A 111 0.19 11.92 -8.43
N ARG A 112 1.22 12.04 -7.61
CA ARG A 112 1.75 10.96 -6.76
C ARG A 112 1.86 11.46 -5.35
N GLY A 113 1.43 10.62 -4.41
CA GLY A 113 1.47 10.94 -3.00
C GLY A 113 2.06 9.78 -2.21
N MET A 114 2.69 10.13 -1.11
CA MET A 114 3.13 9.23 -0.07
C MET A 114 2.22 9.42 1.14
N LEU A 115 1.36 8.43 1.39
CA LEU A 115 0.46 8.44 2.54
C LEU A 115 1.15 7.72 3.71
N HIS A 116 1.53 8.48 4.73
CA HIS A 116 2.13 7.98 5.95
C HIS A 116 1.11 7.96 7.07
N CYS A 117 0.95 6.80 7.71
CA CYS A 117 0.12 6.58 8.89
C CYS A 117 0.99 6.05 10.03
N VAL A 118 0.65 6.44 11.25
CA VAL A 118 1.23 5.92 12.49
C VAL A 118 0.14 5.17 13.22
N LEU A 119 0.34 3.87 13.45
CA LEU A 119 -0.64 2.97 14.02
C LEU A 119 -0.21 2.51 15.41
N GLN A 120 -1.17 2.47 16.35
CA GLN A 120 -0.95 1.89 17.68
C GLN A 120 -1.52 0.47 17.73
N LEU A 121 -0.68 -0.54 17.48
CA LEU A 121 -1.13 -1.94 17.40
C LEU A 121 -1.65 -2.47 18.75
N LYS A 122 -0.91 -2.19 19.82
CA LYS A 122 -1.27 -2.56 21.20
C LYS A 122 -0.61 -1.61 22.17
N ARG A 123 -1.26 -1.31 23.30
CA ARG A 123 -0.68 -0.48 24.37
C ARG A 123 0.66 -1.06 24.84
N GLY A 124 1.70 -0.21 24.87
CA GLY A 124 3.05 -0.59 25.30
C GLY A 124 3.89 -1.32 24.25
N LEU A 125 3.44 -1.39 22.99
CA LEU A 125 4.31 -1.63 21.84
C LEU A 125 4.69 -0.29 21.19
N PRO A 126 5.86 -0.20 20.54
CA PRO A 126 6.19 0.96 19.73
C PRO A 126 5.15 1.16 18.62
N PRO A 127 4.89 2.41 18.21
CA PRO A 127 4.00 2.68 17.08
C PRO A 127 4.56 2.07 15.79
N LEU A 128 3.68 1.56 14.95
CA LEU A 128 4.02 1.07 13.62
C LEU A 128 3.84 2.20 12.61
N HIS A 129 4.89 2.51 11.86
CA HIS A 129 4.82 3.44 10.73
C HIS A 129 4.43 2.67 9.47
N CYS A 130 3.37 3.11 8.80
CA CYS A 130 2.88 2.52 7.56
C CYS A 130 2.92 3.57 6.45
N VAL A 131 3.63 3.29 5.36
CA VAL A 131 3.77 4.21 4.23
C VAL A 131 3.22 3.57 2.97
N ASN A 132 2.12 4.13 2.44
CA ASN A 132 1.52 3.70 1.18
C ASN A 132 1.99 4.58 0.02
N ILE A 133 2.59 3.94 -0.99
CA ILE A 133 3.12 4.62 -2.18
C ILE A 133 2.51 4.09 -3.47
N HIS A 134 2.40 4.98 -4.44
CA HIS A 134 2.20 4.64 -5.84
C HIS A 134 3.14 5.56 -6.61
N LEU A 135 4.15 5.02 -7.29
CA LEU A 135 5.17 5.80 -8.01
C LEU A 135 4.86 5.94 -9.50
N GLY A 136 5.59 6.83 -10.16
CA GLY A 136 5.45 7.13 -11.58
C GLY A 136 5.83 6.05 -12.56
N LEU A 137 5.33 6.18 -13.79
CA LEU A 137 5.69 5.28 -14.89
C LEU A 137 7.05 5.63 -15.51
N PHE A 138 7.47 6.90 -15.39
CA PHE A 138 8.75 7.35 -15.95
C PHE A 138 9.89 7.16 -14.96
N GLU A 139 10.93 6.44 -15.39
CA GLU A 139 12.10 6.10 -14.57
C GLU A 139 12.78 7.32 -13.93
N ARG A 140 12.95 8.41 -14.69
CA ARG A 140 13.55 9.64 -14.16
C ARG A 140 12.71 10.24 -13.03
N GLY A 141 11.39 10.27 -13.21
CA GLY A 141 10.45 10.71 -12.18
C GLY A 141 10.53 9.82 -10.95
N ARG A 142 10.44 8.50 -11.11
CA ARG A 142 10.56 7.54 -10.00
C ARG A 142 11.81 7.73 -9.17
N ARG A 143 12.97 8.00 -9.77
CA ARG A 143 14.21 8.25 -9.01
C ARG A 143 14.08 9.45 -8.09
N TRP A 144 13.54 10.56 -8.60
CA TRP A 144 13.27 11.75 -7.78
C TRP A 144 12.29 11.41 -6.65
N GLN A 145 11.24 10.65 -6.95
CA GLN A 145 10.23 10.23 -5.97
C GLN A 145 10.80 9.35 -4.87
N VAL A 146 11.68 8.41 -5.23
CA VAL A 146 12.38 7.55 -4.28
C VAL A 146 13.30 8.37 -3.37
N HIS A 147 13.98 9.40 -3.89
CA HIS A 147 14.77 10.29 -3.06
C HIS A 147 13.90 11.10 -2.09
N ALA A 148 12.84 11.75 -2.57
CA ALA A 148 11.90 12.50 -1.74
C ALA A 148 11.24 11.61 -0.67
N LEU A 149 10.89 10.36 -1.03
CA LEU A 149 10.40 9.33 -0.11
C LEU A 149 11.41 9.05 1.01
N CYS A 150 12.66 8.78 0.64
CA CYS A 150 13.71 8.46 1.61
C CYS A 150 14.04 9.64 2.53
N GLU A 151 14.13 10.86 1.99
CA GLU A 151 14.35 12.08 2.76
C GLU A 151 13.26 12.26 3.81
N ARG A 152 11.99 12.23 3.40
CA ARG A 152 10.87 12.37 4.32
C ARG A 152 10.87 11.31 5.40
N ILE A 153 11.04 10.03 5.04
CA ILE A 153 11.00 8.95 6.05
C ILE A 153 12.10 9.13 7.09
N ARG A 154 13.30 9.59 6.70
CA ARG A 154 14.37 9.89 7.67
C ARG A 154 14.02 11.05 8.61
N GLU A 155 13.28 12.04 8.11
CA GLU A 155 12.85 13.18 8.93
C GLU A 155 11.78 12.78 9.96
N VAL A 156 10.82 11.92 9.58
CA VAL A 156 9.62 11.67 10.42
C VAL A 156 9.53 10.28 11.05
N VAL A 157 10.39 9.33 10.67
CA VAL A 157 10.37 7.97 11.20
C VAL A 157 11.71 7.65 11.88
N PRO A 158 11.74 7.48 13.22
CA PRO A 158 12.95 7.09 13.93
C PRO A 158 13.56 5.81 13.34
N MET A 159 14.89 5.76 13.21
CA MET A 159 15.59 4.66 12.52
C MET A 159 15.30 3.26 13.06
N HIS A 160 15.04 3.15 14.37
CA HIS A 160 14.71 1.88 15.02
C HIS A 160 13.20 1.63 15.16
N ALA A 161 12.35 2.54 14.69
CA ALA A 161 10.92 2.35 14.72
C ALA A 161 10.47 1.29 13.71
N PRO A 162 9.51 0.42 14.06
CA PRO A 162 8.86 -0.47 13.13
C PRO A 162 8.26 0.32 11.97
N LEU A 163 8.64 -0.06 10.75
CA LEU A 163 8.22 0.62 9.53
C LEU A 163 7.86 -0.42 8.47
N ILE A 164 6.73 -0.20 7.81
CA ILE A 164 6.29 -0.89 6.60
C ILE A 164 6.11 0.15 5.50
N ILE A 165 6.73 -0.09 4.35
CA ILE A 165 6.48 0.67 3.11
C ILE A 165 5.87 -0.32 2.13
N ALA A 166 4.67 -0.04 1.62
CA ALA A 166 4.00 -0.94 0.70
C ALA A 166 3.27 -0.18 -0.41
N GLY A 167 3.19 -0.79 -1.60
CA GLY A 167 2.46 -0.24 -2.71
C GLY A 167 3.04 -0.58 -4.08
N ASP A 168 2.59 0.16 -5.08
CA ASP A 168 2.98 0.01 -6.48
C ASP A 168 4.14 0.95 -6.82
N LEU A 169 5.34 0.39 -6.98
CA LEU A 169 6.52 1.19 -7.29
C LEU A 169 6.67 1.46 -8.79
N ASN A 170 5.88 0.81 -9.66
CA ASN A 170 6.09 0.84 -11.10
C ASN A 170 7.55 0.55 -11.54
N ASP A 171 8.33 -0.15 -10.70
CA ASP A 171 9.76 -0.40 -10.89
C ASP A 171 10.03 -1.87 -11.22
N TRP A 172 9.70 -2.27 -12.44
CA TRP A 172 10.01 -3.62 -12.90
C TRP A 172 11.52 -3.91 -13.00
N ARG A 173 12.39 -2.89 -13.05
CA ARG A 173 13.85 -3.03 -13.17
C ARG A 173 14.55 -3.14 -11.83
N ARG A 174 13.83 -2.98 -10.70
CA ARG A 174 14.37 -3.06 -9.33
C ARG A 174 15.47 -2.03 -9.05
N LYS A 175 15.38 -0.85 -9.68
CA LYS A 175 16.34 0.24 -9.48
C LYS A 175 16.11 1.00 -8.16
N ALA A 176 14.89 1.00 -7.63
CA ALA A 176 14.54 1.62 -6.37
C ALA A 176 15.01 0.80 -5.16
N ASP A 177 14.98 -0.54 -5.27
CA ASP A 177 15.24 -1.49 -4.17
C ASP A 177 16.53 -1.16 -3.42
N ARG A 178 17.65 -0.91 -4.14
CA ARG A 178 18.95 -0.64 -3.50
C ARG A 178 18.94 0.66 -2.70
N THR A 179 18.36 1.72 -3.27
CA THR A 179 18.31 3.04 -2.63
C THR A 179 17.41 2.99 -1.39
N ILE A 180 16.20 2.44 -1.51
CA ILE A 180 15.25 2.34 -0.40
C ILE A 180 15.85 1.53 0.75
N GLN A 181 16.41 0.36 0.46
CA GLN A 181 16.99 -0.51 1.51
C GLN A 181 18.20 0.15 2.18
N LYS A 182 19.10 0.77 1.42
CA LYS A 182 20.30 1.41 1.98
C LYS A 182 19.96 2.66 2.80
N GLU A 183 19.13 3.55 2.27
CA GLU A 183 18.84 4.85 2.89
C GLU A 183 17.96 4.70 4.14
N LEU A 184 17.10 3.67 4.17
CA LEU A 184 16.11 3.48 5.23
C LEU A 184 16.38 2.26 6.11
N GLY A 185 17.40 1.45 5.82
CA GLY A 185 17.69 0.24 6.59
C GLY A 185 16.51 -0.75 6.61
N VAL A 186 15.75 -0.80 5.52
CA VAL A 186 14.65 -1.76 5.32
C VAL A 186 15.12 -2.93 4.47
N VAL A 187 14.41 -4.05 4.56
CA VAL A 187 14.55 -5.20 3.67
C VAL A 187 13.30 -5.33 2.81
N GLU A 188 13.44 -5.82 1.58
CA GLU A 188 12.29 -6.21 0.76
C GLU A 188 11.77 -7.58 1.22
N VAL A 189 10.51 -7.64 1.61
CA VAL A 189 9.94 -8.76 2.38
C VAL A 189 9.89 -10.06 1.58
N PHE A 190 9.59 -10.02 0.29
CA PHE A 190 9.57 -11.22 -0.55
C PHE A 190 10.97 -11.69 -0.94
N GLN A 191 11.91 -10.76 -1.12
CA GLN A 191 13.33 -11.05 -1.31
C GLN A 191 13.91 -11.75 -0.10
N GLU A 192 13.62 -11.28 1.11
CA GLU A 192 14.05 -11.90 2.37
C GLU A 192 13.44 -13.30 2.53
N ALA A 193 12.12 -13.43 2.34
CA ALA A 193 11.41 -14.68 2.58
C ALA A 193 11.57 -15.74 1.47
N ARG A 194 11.79 -15.32 0.21
CA ARG A 194 11.74 -16.20 -0.98
C ARG A 194 12.91 -16.01 -1.95
N GLY A 195 13.91 -15.20 -1.59
CA GLY A 195 15.11 -14.93 -2.41
C GLY A 195 14.88 -14.05 -3.65
N ARG A 196 13.65 -13.57 -3.88
CA ARG A 196 13.31 -12.63 -4.97
C ARG A 196 12.01 -11.86 -4.69
N PRO A 197 11.84 -10.63 -5.22
CA PRO A 197 10.56 -9.95 -5.11
C PRO A 197 9.49 -10.63 -5.96
N ALA A 198 8.25 -10.54 -5.51
CA ALA A 198 7.09 -11.13 -6.16
C ALA A 198 6.82 -10.52 -7.55
N ARG A 199 6.39 -11.36 -8.49
CA ARG A 199 5.81 -10.91 -9.76
C ARG A 199 4.33 -10.68 -9.52
N THR A 200 3.82 -9.51 -9.87
CA THR A 200 2.45 -9.07 -9.58
C THR A 200 1.70 -8.56 -10.80
N PHE A 201 2.40 -8.26 -11.90
CA PHE A 201 1.81 -7.68 -13.09
C PHE A 201 2.28 -8.36 -14.39
N PRO A 202 1.41 -8.52 -15.41
CA PRO A 202 -0.05 -8.48 -15.29
C PRO A 202 -0.55 -9.66 -14.42
N ALA A 203 -1.61 -9.47 -13.64
CA ALA A 203 -2.09 -10.44 -12.66
C ALA A 203 -2.45 -11.82 -13.25
N VAL A 204 -2.85 -11.87 -14.51
CA VAL A 204 -3.23 -13.08 -15.25
C VAL A 204 -2.02 -13.88 -15.77
N MET A 205 -0.89 -13.21 -15.98
CA MET A 205 0.37 -13.83 -16.40
C MET A 205 1.52 -13.04 -15.75
N PRO A 206 1.81 -13.28 -14.47
CA PRO A 206 2.73 -12.45 -13.70
C PRO A 206 4.17 -12.55 -14.21
N VAL A 207 4.69 -11.45 -14.78
CA VAL A 207 6.05 -11.35 -15.32
C VAL A 207 6.84 -10.25 -14.61
N PHE A 208 6.20 -9.10 -14.38
CA PHE A 208 6.79 -7.90 -13.80
C PHE A 208 6.54 -7.81 -12.30
N ARG A 209 7.46 -7.14 -11.61
CA ARG A 209 7.50 -7.01 -10.16
C ARG A 209 7.24 -5.55 -9.81
N LEU A 210 6.00 -5.10 -9.85
CA LEU A 210 5.69 -3.69 -9.66
C LEU A 210 5.44 -3.38 -8.18
N ASP A 211 4.73 -4.26 -7.49
CA ASP A 211 4.34 -4.08 -6.09
C ASP A 211 5.40 -4.61 -5.13
N ARG A 212 5.59 -3.92 -3.99
CA ARG A 212 6.55 -4.30 -2.95
C ARG A 212 5.99 -4.13 -1.55
N ILE A 213 6.57 -4.88 -0.62
CA ILE A 213 6.48 -4.61 0.80
C ILE A 213 7.92 -4.55 1.32
N TYR A 214 8.30 -3.44 1.94
CA TYR A 214 9.56 -3.30 2.67
C TYR A 214 9.27 -3.20 4.16
N SER A 215 10.17 -3.73 4.98
CA SER A 215 10.05 -3.63 6.43
C SER A 215 11.39 -3.45 7.14
N ARG A 216 11.36 -2.84 8.32
CA ARG A 216 12.44 -2.91 9.33
C ARG A 216 11.88 -3.02 10.73
N ALA A 217 12.70 -3.51 11.66
CA ALA A 217 12.33 -3.75 13.07
C ALA A 217 11.04 -4.61 13.22
N LEU A 218 10.90 -5.58 12.32
CA LEU A 218 9.79 -6.54 12.23
C LEU A 218 10.33 -7.88 11.75
N SER A 219 9.83 -8.97 12.31
CA SER A 219 10.16 -10.32 11.86
C SER A 219 9.12 -10.79 10.84
N VAL A 220 9.56 -11.24 9.66
CA VAL A 220 8.65 -11.78 8.62
C VAL A 220 8.28 -13.21 8.98
N VAL A 221 6.99 -13.47 9.20
CA VAL A 221 6.46 -14.80 9.56
C VAL A 221 5.98 -15.56 8.32
N ALA A 222 5.26 -14.88 7.43
CA ALA A 222 4.70 -15.49 6.23
C ALA A 222 4.53 -14.44 5.13
N THR A 223 4.57 -14.89 3.88
CA THR A 223 4.29 -14.07 2.70
C THR A 223 3.34 -14.82 1.79
N ASP A 224 2.42 -14.12 1.13
CA ASP A 224 1.51 -14.69 0.14
C ASP A 224 1.28 -13.75 -1.04
N VAL A 225 1.04 -14.33 -2.22
CA VAL A 225 0.71 -13.59 -3.44
C VAL A 225 -0.64 -14.08 -3.95
N HIS A 226 -1.62 -13.18 -3.96
CA HIS A 226 -2.97 -13.49 -4.39
C HIS A 226 -3.14 -13.21 -5.89
N TYR A 227 -2.79 -14.21 -6.70
CA TYR A 227 -2.93 -14.15 -8.15
C TYR A 227 -4.38 -14.16 -8.62
N ALA A 228 -4.62 -13.57 -9.79
CA ALA A 228 -5.94 -13.54 -10.41
C ALA A 228 -6.34 -14.89 -11.02
N TYR A 229 -5.44 -15.86 -11.20
CA TYR A 229 -5.77 -17.20 -11.72
C TYR A 229 -5.65 -18.26 -10.60
N PRO A 230 -6.59 -19.22 -10.49
CA PRO A 230 -7.81 -19.42 -11.28
C PRO A 230 -9.00 -18.53 -10.85
N LEU A 231 -8.74 -17.49 -10.08
CA LEU A 231 -9.73 -16.60 -9.46
C LEU A 231 -10.35 -15.57 -10.43
N ALA A 232 -11.16 -14.66 -9.90
CA ALA A 232 -11.72 -13.56 -10.66
C ALA A 232 -10.65 -12.52 -11.04
N ARG A 233 -10.71 -11.99 -12.27
CA ARG A 233 -9.83 -10.91 -12.77
C ARG A 233 -10.25 -9.55 -12.22
N LEU A 234 -9.98 -9.29 -10.95
CA LEU A 234 -10.45 -8.10 -10.23
C LEU A 234 -9.58 -6.85 -10.44
N SER A 235 -8.29 -7.05 -10.71
CA SER A 235 -7.34 -5.98 -11.05
C SER A 235 -6.32 -6.53 -12.05
N ASP A 236 -5.56 -5.63 -12.67
CA ASP A 236 -4.38 -5.96 -13.46
C ASP A 236 -3.15 -6.24 -12.59
N HIS A 237 -3.22 -5.99 -11.29
CA HIS A 237 -2.23 -6.39 -10.28
C HIS A 237 -2.68 -7.61 -9.46
N ALA A 238 -1.72 -8.36 -8.95
CA ALA A 238 -1.92 -9.34 -7.88
C ALA A 238 -1.65 -8.69 -6.52
N ALA A 239 -2.48 -9.00 -5.52
CA ALA A 239 -2.26 -8.47 -4.17
C ALA A 239 -1.09 -9.21 -3.49
N LEU A 240 -0.31 -8.47 -2.70
CA LEU A 240 0.72 -9.03 -1.83
C LEU A 240 0.25 -9.00 -0.39
N ALA A 241 0.49 -10.07 0.35
CA ALA A 241 0.26 -10.13 1.79
C ALA A 241 1.53 -10.56 2.52
N ALA A 242 1.75 -10.01 3.70
CA ALA A 242 2.82 -10.40 4.60
C ALA A 242 2.35 -10.38 6.05
N THR A 243 2.69 -11.43 6.78
CA THR A 243 2.44 -11.52 8.22
C THR A 243 3.73 -11.23 8.96
N PHE A 244 3.65 -10.33 9.93
CA PHE A 244 4.79 -9.90 10.72
C PHE A 244 4.60 -10.25 12.19
N GLU A 245 5.71 -10.35 12.89
CA GLU A 245 5.77 -10.36 14.33
C GLU A 245 6.52 -9.12 14.82
N LEU A 246 5.85 -8.32 15.65
CA LEU A 246 6.44 -7.20 16.37
C LEU A 246 6.67 -7.59 17.82
N GLU A 247 7.93 -7.59 18.23
CA GLU A 247 8.35 -7.84 19.60
C GLU A 247 8.33 -6.55 20.43
N ARG A 248 8.27 -6.70 21.75
CA ARG A 248 8.54 -5.56 22.64
C ARG A 248 10.01 -5.20 22.49
N ALA A 249 10.32 -3.91 22.39
CA ALA A 249 11.68 -3.45 22.57
C ALA A 249 12.19 -3.99 23.92
N ALA A 250 13.31 -4.71 23.91
CA ALA A 250 13.98 -5.11 25.14
C ALA A 250 14.21 -3.83 25.95
N ARG A 251 13.84 -3.82 27.24
CA ARG A 251 14.21 -2.71 28.12
C ARG A 251 15.73 -2.61 28.03
N ALA A 252 16.25 -1.51 27.51
CA ALA A 252 17.67 -1.22 27.61
C ALA A 252 18.00 -1.25 29.10
N SER A 253 18.81 -2.22 29.53
CA SER A 253 19.35 -2.21 30.89
C SER A 253 20.06 -0.87 31.08
N PRO A 254 19.76 -0.11 32.13
CA PRO A 254 20.53 1.07 32.45
C PRO A 254 21.96 0.58 32.75
N ARG A 255 22.92 1.05 31.97
CA ARG A 255 24.32 1.07 32.39
C ARG A 255 24.53 2.25 33.32
#